data_AF-A0A967E5R2-F1
#
_entry.id   AF-A0A967E5R2-F1
#
_cell.length_a   1.000
_cell.length_b   1.000
_cell.length_c   1.000
_cell.angle_alpha   90.00
_cell.angle_beta   90.00
_cell.angle_gamma   90.00
#
_symmetry.space_group_name_H-M   'P 1'
#
loop_
_entity.id
_entity.type
_entity.pdbx_description
1 polymer ?
#
loop_
_entity_poly.entity_id
_entity_poly.type
_entity_poly.pdbx_seq_one_letter_code
_entity_poly.pdbx_strand_id
1 'polypeptide(L)'
;MKANVKAVVGGSCILLKSTLTLIGMLLLVLWAASCSKDDDGPSLPTETLDTQIEAVELMALSYQSFAKAEEDGYAVLSEFNPSPYVPQMGYHYTNRALLDATFEMDKPEILLYVPNEMGVLELVGVEYAVPEALSATPPEGFLGDEDVWELNPNVAGGAWTLHVWVVMDNPNGVFAPSNPNVPSSDPYIKAQEEALKKQLETVTEVALPYQDFSKAEEDGYAVLSEFNPSPYVPYMGYHYTNGNLLDGVFELEKPEILLYVPDEAGNLELVGVEYAVPEALSPNPPEGFIGDADEWELNPNVAGGAWTLHVWVVLENPDGVFAPMNSMVPASDPSAD
;
A
#
# COMPACT_ATOMS: atom_id res chain seq x y z
N MET A 1 32.89 50.57 -32.28
CA MET A 1 31.85 50.53 -33.34
C MET A 1 30.50 50.51 -32.62
N LYS A 2 29.90 51.63 -32.24
CA LYS A 2 28.94 52.49 -32.97
C LYS A 2 27.81 51.76 -33.72
N ALA A 3 26.58 52.03 -33.24
CA ALA A 3 25.28 52.14 -33.92
C ALA A 3 24.56 50.83 -34.33
N ASN A 4 23.22 50.70 -34.32
CA ASN A 4 22.08 51.41 -33.71
C ASN A 4 20.80 50.57 -33.99
N VAL A 5 19.91 50.47 -32.99
CA VAL A 5 18.44 50.67 -33.03
C VAL A 5 17.58 49.91 -34.07
N LYS A 6 16.63 49.11 -33.58
CA LYS A 6 15.18 49.40 -33.73
C LYS A 6 14.32 48.65 -32.70
N ALA A 7 13.69 49.42 -31.82
CA ALA A 7 12.48 49.05 -31.11
C ALA A 7 11.27 49.26 -32.04
N VAL A 8 10.29 48.36 -31.97
CA VAL A 8 8.92 48.61 -32.44
C VAL A 8 7.96 48.19 -31.33
N VAL A 9 7.01 49.09 -31.10
CA VAL A 9 5.98 49.14 -30.08
C VAL A 9 4.72 48.42 -30.56
N GLY A 10 3.95 47.85 -29.63
CA GLY A 10 2.49 48.01 -29.65
C GLY A 10 1.68 46.74 -29.84
N GLY A 11 0.94 46.35 -28.79
CA GLY A 11 -0.10 45.33 -28.86
C GLY A 11 -0.65 44.97 -27.49
N SER A 12 -1.34 45.91 -26.82
CA SER A 12 -2.20 45.59 -25.69
C SER A 12 -3.35 44.68 -26.14
N CYS A 13 -3.52 43.52 -25.51
CA CYS A 13 -4.78 42.78 -25.57
C CYS A 13 -5.45 42.91 -24.20
N ILE A 14 -6.49 43.72 -24.17
CA ILE A 14 -7.35 44.01 -23.02
C ILE A 14 -8.49 42.98 -23.03
N LEU A 15 -8.70 42.37 -21.85
CA LEU A 15 -9.93 41.78 -21.29
C LEU A 15 -10.74 40.78 -22.17
N LEU A 16 -10.98 39.60 -21.60
CA LEU A 16 -12.34 39.26 -21.14
C LEU A 16 -12.24 38.24 -19.99
N LYS A 17 -12.60 38.69 -18.78
CA LYS A 17 -12.98 37.79 -17.68
C LYS A 17 -14.33 37.19 -18.03
N SER A 18 -14.39 35.90 -18.34
CA SER A 18 -15.65 35.19 -18.43
C SER A 18 -16.08 34.78 -17.02
N THR A 19 -16.87 35.63 -16.37
CA THR A 19 -17.74 35.25 -15.27
C THR A 19 -18.71 34.19 -15.76
N LEU A 20 -18.59 32.95 -15.28
CA LEU A 20 -19.58 31.91 -15.50
C LEU A 20 -20.78 32.23 -14.61
N THR A 21 -21.77 32.91 -15.19
CA THR A 21 -23.03 33.24 -14.53
C THR A 21 -23.91 31.99 -14.52
N LEU A 22 -24.35 31.62 -13.31
CA LEU A 22 -25.40 30.65 -13.02
C LEU A 22 -26.62 30.92 -13.93
N ILE A 23 -26.91 30.03 -14.88
CA ILE A 23 -28.19 30.04 -15.60
C ILE A 23 -29.10 29.04 -14.87
N GLY A 24 -29.92 29.57 -13.96
CA GLY A 24 -31.08 28.87 -13.45
C GLY A 24 -32.06 28.63 -14.59
N MET A 25 -32.29 27.38 -14.92
CA MET A 25 -33.33 26.99 -15.87
C MET A 25 -34.68 27.00 -15.16
N LEU A 26 -35.31 28.18 -15.13
CA LEU A 26 -36.70 28.33 -14.72
C LEU A 26 -37.60 27.87 -15.87
N LEU A 27 -38.02 26.61 -15.85
CA LEU A 27 -39.03 26.07 -16.76
C LEU A 27 -40.42 26.60 -16.35
N LEU A 28 -40.79 27.76 -16.92
CA LEU A 28 -42.16 28.27 -16.89
C LEU A 28 -43.01 27.50 -17.91
N VAL A 29 -43.62 26.40 -17.47
CA VAL A 29 -44.64 25.70 -18.25
C VAL A 29 -45.99 26.41 -18.03
N LEU A 30 -46.42 27.16 -19.05
CA LEU A 30 -47.77 27.72 -19.14
C LEU A 30 -48.78 26.60 -19.39
N TRP A 31 -49.58 26.25 -18.37
CA TRP A 31 -50.73 25.36 -18.54
C TRP A 31 -51.93 26.17 -19.05
N ALA A 32 -52.32 25.94 -20.30
CA ALA A 32 -53.64 26.29 -20.79
C ALA A 32 -54.61 25.19 -20.32
N ALA A 33 -55.51 25.55 -19.40
CA ALA A 33 -56.57 24.67 -18.93
C ALA A 33 -57.54 24.35 -20.09
N SER A 34 -57.45 23.13 -20.61
CA SER A 34 -58.52 22.52 -21.40
C SER A 34 -59.17 21.45 -20.53
N CYS A 35 -60.37 21.73 -20.04
CA CYS A 35 -61.16 20.82 -19.23
C CYS A 35 -61.49 19.55 -20.02
N SER A 36 -60.86 18.43 -19.65
CA SER A 36 -61.44 17.10 -19.77
C SER A 36 -61.15 16.39 -18.46
N LYS A 37 -62.20 15.96 -17.77
CA LYS A 37 -62.11 15.11 -16.59
C LYS A 37 -61.38 13.84 -16.99
N ASP A 38 -60.19 13.64 -16.43
CA ASP A 38 -59.58 12.38 -16.00
C ASP A 38 -58.29 12.81 -15.26
N ASP A 39 -58.39 12.94 -13.94
CA ASP A 39 -57.31 13.31 -13.02
C ASP A 39 -56.39 12.09 -12.85
N ASP A 40 -55.34 11.99 -13.67
CA ASP A 40 -54.13 11.22 -13.36
C ASP A 40 -52.92 12.03 -13.89
N GLY A 41 -52.60 13.13 -13.21
CA GLY A 41 -51.31 13.79 -13.40
C GLY A 41 -50.18 12.85 -12.99
N PRO A 42 -48.96 12.98 -13.55
CA PRO A 42 -47.83 12.16 -13.13
C PRO A 42 -47.60 12.38 -11.63
N SER A 43 -47.82 11.34 -10.83
CA SER A 43 -47.45 11.33 -9.42
C SER A 43 -45.95 11.54 -9.30
N LEU A 44 -45.52 12.43 -8.41
CA LEU A 44 -44.12 12.49 -8.00
C LEU A 44 -43.67 11.08 -7.58
N PRO A 45 -42.45 10.63 -7.93
CA PRO A 45 -41.96 9.34 -7.47
C PRO A 45 -42.09 9.26 -5.95
N THR A 46 -42.79 8.24 -5.44
CA THR A 46 -42.85 7.96 -4.01
C THR A 46 -41.47 7.51 -3.57
N GLU A 47 -40.94 8.12 -2.52
CA GLU A 47 -39.71 7.67 -1.87
C GLU A 47 -39.88 6.25 -1.31
N THR A 48 -38.95 5.37 -1.65
CA THR A 48 -38.84 3.99 -1.17
C THR A 48 -37.43 3.72 -0.67
N LEU A 49 -37.24 2.62 0.07
CA LEU A 49 -35.90 2.15 0.46
C LEU A 49 -34.97 2.00 -0.75
N ASP A 50 -35.45 1.39 -1.83
CA ASP A 50 -34.66 1.23 -3.06
C ASP A 50 -34.19 2.58 -3.62
N THR A 51 -35.05 3.60 -3.63
CA THR A 51 -34.66 4.93 -4.12
C THR A 51 -33.66 5.63 -3.20
N GLN A 52 -33.67 5.33 -1.90
CA GLN A 52 -32.67 5.83 -0.95
C GLN A 52 -31.31 5.13 -1.16
N ILE A 53 -31.30 3.82 -1.34
CA ILE A 53 -30.08 3.04 -1.63
C ILE A 53 -29.45 3.52 -2.95
N GLU A 54 -30.24 3.71 -4.00
CA GLU A 54 -29.76 4.24 -5.30
C GLU A 54 -29.17 5.66 -5.16
N ALA A 55 -29.76 6.51 -4.31
CA ALA A 55 -29.22 7.84 -4.04
C ALA A 55 -27.86 7.79 -3.34
N VAL A 56 -27.68 6.88 -2.36
CA VAL A 56 -26.40 6.67 -1.68
C VAL A 56 -25.36 6.09 -2.63
N GLU A 57 -25.73 5.13 -3.48
CA GLU A 57 -24.85 4.59 -4.52
C GLU A 57 -24.31 5.72 -5.41
N LEU A 58 -25.18 6.52 -6.01
CA LEU A 58 -24.78 7.60 -6.92
C LEU A 58 -23.86 8.63 -6.26
N MET A 59 -24.09 8.95 -4.98
CA MET A 59 -23.21 9.80 -4.19
C MET A 59 -21.87 9.11 -3.92
N ALA A 60 -21.89 7.85 -3.48
CA ALA A 60 -20.71 7.06 -3.16
C ALA A 60 -19.78 6.89 -4.37
N LEU A 61 -20.33 6.70 -5.59
CA LEU A 61 -19.53 6.54 -6.81
C LEU A 61 -18.61 7.76 -7.08
N SER A 62 -18.90 8.95 -6.53
CA SER A 62 -18.00 10.10 -6.61
C SER A 62 -16.68 9.89 -5.86
N TYR A 63 -16.70 9.08 -4.81
CA TYR A 63 -15.54 8.68 -4.00
C TYR A 63 -14.79 7.47 -4.59
N GLN A 64 -15.17 6.93 -5.75
CA GLN A 64 -14.23 6.07 -6.51
C GLN A 64 -12.92 6.82 -6.82
N SER A 65 -12.99 8.15 -6.93
CA SER A 65 -11.79 8.99 -6.89
C SER A 65 -11.35 9.19 -5.45
N PHE A 66 -10.26 8.54 -5.05
CA PHE A 66 -9.70 8.73 -3.70
C PHE A 66 -9.34 10.20 -3.42
N ALA A 67 -8.90 10.95 -4.43
CA ALA A 67 -8.64 12.40 -4.31
C ALA A 67 -9.88 13.20 -3.90
N LYS A 68 -11.09 12.75 -4.30
CA LYS A 68 -12.35 13.38 -3.85
C LYS A 68 -12.60 13.10 -2.36
N ALA A 69 -12.31 11.89 -1.89
CA ALA A 69 -12.41 11.55 -0.47
C ALA A 69 -11.39 12.35 0.37
N GLU A 70 -10.18 12.57 -0.13
CA GLU A 70 -9.19 13.47 0.48
C GLU A 70 -9.70 14.91 0.55
N GLU A 71 -10.22 15.46 -0.55
CA GLU A 71 -10.76 16.83 -0.62
C GLU A 71 -11.89 17.05 0.40
N ASP A 72 -12.75 16.05 0.59
CA ASP A 72 -13.89 16.12 1.50
C ASP A 72 -13.56 15.75 2.95
N GLY A 73 -12.30 15.38 3.23
CA GLY A 73 -11.78 15.21 4.59
C GLY A 73 -11.83 13.78 5.16
N TYR A 74 -12.08 12.76 4.34
CA TYR A 74 -12.10 11.36 4.79
C TYR A 74 -10.70 10.76 4.98
N ALA A 75 -9.72 11.20 4.20
CA ALA A 75 -8.35 10.65 4.20
C ALA A 75 -7.34 11.51 4.99
N VAL A 76 -7.81 12.21 6.03
CA VAL A 76 -6.92 12.92 6.95
C VAL A 76 -6.21 11.91 7.85
N LEU A 77 -4.91 11.68 7.58
CA LEU A 77 -4.11 10.69 8.30
C LEU A 77 -4.06 10.98 9.81
N SER A 78 -4.36 9.96 10.60
CA SER A 78 -4.20 9.97 12.07
C SER A 78 -3.95 8.54 12.57
N GLU A 79 -3.69 8.37 13.86
CA GLU A 79 -3.30 7.07 14.47
C GLU A 79 -4.24 5.90 14.14
N PHE A 80 -5.50 6.17 13.78
CA PHE A 80 -6.49 5.17 13.37
C PHE A 80 -7.30 5.59 12.14
N ASN A 81 -6.77 6.48 11.30
CA ASN A 81 -7.40 6.85 10.03
C ASN A 81 -6.37 6.81 8.88
N PRO A 82 -6.50 5.89 7.92
CA PRO A 82 -7.49 4.81 7.89
C PRO A 82 -7.33 3.84 9.08
N SER A 83 -8.37 3.05 9.34
CA SER A 83 -8.27 1.91 10.27
C SER A 83 -7.18 0.93 9.83
N PRO A 84 -6.72 0.00 10.68
CA PRO A 84 -6.14 -1.25 10.19
C PRO A 84 -7.11 -1.97 9.24
N TYR A 85 -6.61 -2.87 8.39
CA TYR A 85 -7.47 -3.66 7.49
C TYR A 85 -8.37 -4.57 8.32
N VAL A 86 -9.69 -4.47 8.15
CA VAL A 86 -10.67 -5.29 8.86
C VAL A 86 -11.16 -6.42 7.95
N PRO A 87 -11.03 -7.69 8.35
CA PRO A 87 -11.48 -8.83 7.54
C PRO A 87 -12.94 -8.70 7.11
N GLN A 88 -13.22 -8.87 5.82
CA GLN A 88 -14.57 -8.77 5.22
C GLN A 88 -15.21 -7.35 5.31
N MET A 89 -14.43 -6.32 5.65
CA MET A 89 -14.90 -4.93 5.66
C MET A 89 -13.95 -3.97 4.92
N GLY A 90 -12.64 -4.23 4.98
CA GLY A 90 -11.62 -3.40 4.36
C GLY A 90 -11.09 -2.32 5.28
N TYR A 91 -10.63 -1.22 4.69
CA TYR A 91 -10.17 -0.02 5.36
C TYR A 91 -11.29 0.98 5.55
N HIS A 92 -11.37 1.56 6.74
CA HIS A 92 -12.33 2.59 7.09
C HIS A 92 -11.64 3.95 7.06
N TYR A 93 -12.13 4.84 6.21
CA TYR A 93 -11.66 6.23 6.10
C TYR A 93 -12.72 7.14 6.72
N THR A 94 -12.47 7.59 7.94
CA THR A 94 -13.43 8.37 8.73
C THR A 94 -13.26 9.86 8.52
N ASN A 95 -14.36 10.54 8.19
CA ASN A 95 -14.45 11.99 8.27
C ASN A 95 -14.87 12.41 9.68
N ARG A 96 -13.89 12.77 10.50
CA ARG A 96 -14.13 13.15 11.90
C ARG A 96 -15.02 14.38 12.08
N ALA A 97 -15.16 15.22 11.06
CA ALA A 97 -16.02 16.39 11.13
C ALA A 97 -17.52 16.05 11.03
N LEU A 98 -17.85 14.85 10.54
CA LEU A 98 -19.21 14.35 10.41
C LEU A 98 -19.67 13.52 11.62
N LEU A 99 -18.77 13.14 12.54
CA LEU A 99 -19.11 12.36 13.73
C LEU A 99 -19.97 13.17 14.72
N ASP A 100 -21.27 13.22 14.47
CA ASP A 100 -22.26 13.92 15.27
C ASP A 100 -23.49 13.04 15.59
N ALA A 101 -24.57 13.64 16.11
CA ALA A 101 -25.74 12.92 16.59
C ALA A 101 -26.77 12.59 15.49
N THR A 102 -26.53 13.03 14.25
CA THR A 102 -27.52 13.11 13.18
C THR A 102 -27.17 12.14 12.07
N PHE A 103 -28.10 11.25 11.74
CA PHE A 103 -27.99 10.47 10.51
C PHE A 103 -28.33 11.37 9.29
N GLU A 104 -27.38 11.51 8.37
CA GLU A 104 -27.54 12.23 7.10
C GLU A 104 -27.13 11.31 5.93
N MET A 105 -28.11 10.77 5.19
CA MET A 105 -27.89 9.79 4.11
C MET A 105 -26.91 10.25 3.01
N ASP A 106 -26.77 11.56 2.77
CA ASP A 106 -25.84 12.09 1.78
C ASP A 106 -24.44 12.41 2.34
N LYS A 107 -24.21 12.13 3.63
CA LYS A 107 -22.97 12.42 4.35
C LYS A 107 -22.58 11.25 5.28
N PRO A 108 -22.18 10.10 4.73
CA PRO A 108 -21.67 9.02 5.56
C PRO A 108 -20.44 9.48 6.34
N GLU A 109 -20.29 9.07 7.60
CA GLU A 109 -19.12 9.42 8.40
C GLU A 109 -17.87 8.65 7.95
N ILE A 110 -18.04 7.52 7.25
CA ILE A 110 -16.96 6.59 6.92
C ILE A 110 -17.11 6.09 5.48
N LEU A 111 -16.00 6.06 4.74
CA LEU A 111 -15.89 5.39 3.45
C LEU A 111 -15.12 4.08 3.59
N LEU A 112 -15.57 3.03 2.90
CA LEU A 112 -14.97 1.70 2.94
C LEU A 112 -14.18 1.44 1.66
N TYR A 113 -12.89 1.13 1.80
CA TYR A 113 -12.01 0.81 0.67
C TYR A 113 -11.32 -0.54 0.84
N VAL A 114 -11.09 -1.23 -0.28
CA VAL A 114 -10.28 -2.44 -0.36
C VAL A 114 -9.20 -2.19 -1.42
N PRO A 115 -7.90 -2.39 -1.11
CA PRO A 115 -6.87 -2.31 -2.14
C PRO A 115 -6.94 -3.54 -3.03
N ASN A 116 -6.74 -3.36 -4.34
CA ASN A 116 -6.44 -4.48 -5.22
C ASN A 116 -4.97 -4.94 -5.05
N GLU A 117 -4.55 -5.95 -5.81
CA GLU A 117 -3.18 -6.52 -5.72
C GLU A 117 -2.06 -5.50 -6.05
N MET A 118 -2.40 -4.37 -6.68
CA MET A 118 -1.46 -3.26 -6.95
C MET A 118 -1.50 -2.15 -5.91
N GLY A 119 -2.29 -2.31 -4.84
CA GLY A 119 -2.45 -1.30 -3.79
C GLY A 119 -3.39 -0.14 -4.16
N VAL A 120 -4.05 -0.21 -5.31
CA VAL A 120 -5.04 0.81 -5.70
C VAL A 120 -6.32 0.57 -4.90
N LEU A 121 -6.72 1.58 -4.13
CA LEU A 121 -7.92 1.55 -3.30
C LEU A 121 -9.18 1.60 -4.17
N GLU A 122 -10.07 0.65 -3.96
CA GLU A 122 -11.37 0.55 -4.60
C GLU A 122 -12.47 0.74 -3.55
N LEU A 123 -13.39 1.67 -3.79
CA LEU A 123 -14.52 1.92 -2.90
C LEU A 123 -15.47 0.72 -2.94
N VAL A 124 -15.87 0.21 -1.78
CA VAL A 124 -16.75 -0.97 -1.67
C VAL A 124 -18.08 -0.68 -0.98
N GLY A 125 -18.18 0.42 -0.25
CA GLY A 125 -19.38 0.85 0.44
C GLY A 125 -19.16 2.09 1.28
N VAL A 126 -20.16 2.44 2.07
CA VAL A 126 -20.11 3.53 3.05
C VAL A 126 -20.55 3.00 4.41
N GLU A 127 -20.17 3.67 5.48
CA GLU A 127 -20.63 3.38 6.83
C GLU A 127 -21.01 4.68 7.53
N TYR A 128 -22.12 4.63 8.26
CA TYR A 128 -22.58 5.73 9.12
C TYR A 128 -22.16 5.46 10.55
N ALA A 129 -21.81 6.50 11.29
CA ALA A 129 -21.35 6.39 12.66
C ALA A 129 -21.88 7.53 13.54
N VAL A 130 -22.74 7.18 14.50
CA VAL A 130 -23.26 8.12 15.51
C VAL A 130 -22.62 7.81 16.86
N PRO A 131 -21.78 8.71 17.42
CA PRO A 131 -21.14 8.48 18.71
C PRO A 131 -22.16 8.21 19.83
N GLU A 132 -21.92 7.15 20.60
CA GLU A 132 -22.79 6.74 21.73
C GLU A 132 -22.87 7.86 22.79
N ALA A 133 -21.78 8.60 22.96
CA ALA A 133 -21.71 9.76 23.85
C ALA A 133 -22.72 10.89 23.48
N LEU A 134 -23.20 10.90 22.23
CA LEU A 134 -24.16 11.86 21.70
C LEU A 134 -25.57 11.28 21.59
N SER A 135 -25.70 9.95 21.41
CA SER A 135 -26.98 9.25 21.38
C SER A 135 -26.93 7.90 22.11
N ALA A 136 -27.79 7.73 23.11
CA ALA A 136 -27.87 6.50 23.91
C ALA A 136 -28.48 5.30 23.17
N THR A 137 -29.12 5.52 22.03
CA THR A 137 -29.72 4.50 21.15
C THR A 137 -29.35 4.78 19.70
N PRO A 138 -29.33 3.78 18.80
CA PRO A 138 -29.12 4.05 17.38
C PRO A 138 -30.20 5.01 16.86
N PRO A 139 -29.86 5.89 15.90
CA PRO A 139 -30.84 6.76 15.26
C PRO A 139 -31.80 5.96 14.37
N GLU A 140 -32.88 6.60 13.93
CA GLU A 140 -33.64 6.14 12.75
C GLU A 140 -32.78 6.41 11.51
N GLY A 141 -32.61 5.42 10.64
CA GLY A 141 -31.81 5.54 9.42
C GLY A 141 -32.68 5.48 8.16
N PHE A 142 -32.49 4.45 7.35
CA PHE A 142 -33.19 4.32 6.07
C PHE A 142 -34.67 3.96 6.25
N LEU A 143 -35.46 4.18 5.20
CA LEU A 143 -36.88 3.86 5.21
C LEU A 143 -37.11 2.35 5.39
N GLY A 144 -37.82 1.98 6.45
CA GLY A 144 -38.16 0.59 6.75
C GLY A 144 -37.44 0.09 8.01
N ASP A 145 -37.37 -1.22 8.15
CA ASP A 145 -36.80 -1.89 9.33
C ASP A 145 -35.56 -2.73 8.97
N GLU A 146 -34.93 -2.46 7.81
CA GLU A 146 -33.79 -3.26 7.30
C GLU A 146 -32.42 -2.83 7.82
N ASP A 147 -32.32 -1.64 8.44
CA ASP A 147 -31.08 -1.17 9.04
C ASP A 147 -30.55 -2.14 10.11
N VAL A 148 -29.25 -2.42 10.05
CA VAL A 148 -28.55 -3.25 11.03
C VAL A 148 -27.51 -2.40 11.76
N TRP A 149 -27.97 -1.62 12.73
CA TRP A 149 -27.10 -0.84 13.61
C TRP A 149 -26.38 -1.73 14.63
N GLU A 150 -25.06 -1.57 14.75
CA GLU A 150 -24.23 -2.24 15.75
C GLU A 150 -23.45 -1.24 16.60
N LEU A 151 -23.15 -1.58 17.86
CA LEU A 151 -22.29 -0.74 18.69
C LEU A 151 -20.83 -1.14 18.47
N ASN A 152 -20.03 -0.23 17.90
CA ASN A 152 -18.61 -0.41 17.67
C ASN A 152 -17.79 0.43 18.69
N PRO A 153 -17.08 -0.20 19.65
CA PRO A 153 -16.29 0.52 20.64
C PRO A 153 -15.03 1.17 20.06
N ASN A 154 -14.59 0.76 18.86
CA ASN A 154 -13.36 1.24 18.24
C ASN A 154 -13.55 2.53 17.42
N VAL A 155 -14.80 2.93 17.15
CA VAL A 155 -15.12 4.17 16.42
C VAL A 155 -15.48 5.25 17.43
N ALA A 156 -14.73 6.35 17.43
CA ALA A 156 -14.96 7.52 18.30
C ALA A 156 -15.03 7.22 19.83
N GLY A 157 -14.48 6.09 20.29
CA GLY A 157 -14.60 5.65 21.69
C GLY A 157 -15.94 5.01 22.03
N GLY A 158 -16.72 4.61 21.02
CA GLY A 158 -18.08 4.06 21.11
C GLY A 158 -19.02 4.78 20.15
N ALA A 159 -19.46 4.10 19.09
CA ALA A 159 -20.45 4.63 18.14
C ALA A 159 -21.42 3.55 17.68
N TRP A 160 -22.67 3.94 17.43
CA TRP A 160 -23.60 3.14 16.64
C TRP A 160 -23.18 3.24 15.18
N THR A 161 -22.93 2.10 14.55
CA THR A 161 -22.46 2.02 13.17
C THR A 161 -23.42 1.26 12.28
N LEU A 162 -23.59 1.71 11.04
CA LEU A 162 -24.41 1.06 10.02
C LEU A 162 -23.62 0.95 8.71
N HIS A 163 -23.32 -0.27 8.30
CA HIS A 163 -22.68 -0.55 7.02
C HIS A 163 -23.71 -0.48 5.89
N VAL A 164 -23.33 0.10 4.74
CA VAL A 164 -24.16 0.12 3.54
C VAL A 164 -23.33 -0.23 2.30
N TRP A 165 -23.53 -1.45 1.80
CA TRP A 165 -22.82 -2.04 0.66
C TRP A 165 -23.47 -1.63 -0.67
N VAL A 166 -23.37 -0.35 -1.01
CA VAL A 166 -23.96 0.19 -2.24
C VAL A 166 -23.08 0.05 -3.49
N VAL A 167 -21.79 -0.26 -3.34
CA VAL A 167 -20.85 -0.35 -4.47
C VAL A 167 -20.46 -1.79 -4.77
N MET A 168 -20.07 -2.55 -3.75
CA MET A 168 -19.80 -3.98 -3.87
C MET A 168 -21.02 -4.79 -3.45
N ASP A 169 -21.54 -5.63 -4.36
CA ASP A 169 -22.62 -6.56 -4.06
C ASP A 169 -22.33 -7.36 -2.77
N ASN A 170 -23.34 -7.50 -1.90
CA ASN A 170 -23.25 -8.28 -0.69
C ASN A 170 -24.32 -9.39 -0.67
N PRO A 171 -23.96 -10.68 -0.75
CA PRO A 171 -24.93 -11.77 -0.73
C PRO A 171 -25.68 -11.91 0.59
N ASN A 172 -25.20 -11.29 1.67
CA ASN A 172 -25.87 -11.24 2.97
C ASN A 172 -26.84 -10.06 3.12
N GLY A 173 -26.90 -9.15 2.14
CA GLY A 173 -27.76 -7.96 2.15
C GLY A 173 -26.97 -6.64 2.23
N VAL A 174 -27.59 -5.56 1.75
CA VAL A 174 -26.95 -4.23 1.65
C VAL A 174 -26.58 -3.62 3.02
N PHE A 175 -27.32 -3.96 4.08
CA PHE A 175 -27.06 -3.50 5.44
C PHE A 175 -26.31 -4.52 6.32
N ALA A 176 -25.84 -5.64 5.76
CA ALA A 176 -25.12 -6.63 6.56
C ALA A 176 -23.84 -6.02 7.14
N PRO A 177 -23.44 -6.34 8.38
CA PRO A 177 -22.28 -5.71 9.02
C PRO A 177 -20.91 -6.11 8.43
N SER A 178 -20.89 -7.08 7.52
CA SER A 178 -19.71 -7.50 6.77
C SER A 178 -20.09 -8.02 5.39
N ASN A 179 -19.15 -8.01 4.46
CA ASN A 179 -19.34 -8.51 3.11
C ASN A 179 -18.38 -9.68 2.81
N PRO A 180 -18.88 -10.91 2.57
CA PRO A 180 -18.02 -12.06 2.28
C PRO A 180 -17.30 -11.96 0.91
N ASN A 181 -17.68 -10.99 0.05
CA ASN A 181 -16.94 -10.68 -1.16
C ASN A 181 -15.70 -9.81 -0.89
N VAL A 182 -15.62 -9.15 0.27
CA VAL A 182 -14.40 -8.45 0.70
C VAL A 182 -13.40 -9.49 1.25
N PRO A 183 -12.14 -9.49 0.78
CA PRO A 183 -11.13 -10.45 1.25
C PRO A 183 -10.90 -10.43 2.77
N SER A 184 -10.62 -11.59 3.34
CA SER A 184 -10.36 -11.75 4.77
C SER A 184 -8.99 -11.22 5.24
N SER A 185 -8.12 -10.87 4.29
CA SER A 185 -6.80 -10.28 4.51
C SER A 185 -6.54 -9.22 3.44
N ASP A 186 -5.66 -8.26 3.71
CA ASP A 186 -5.28 -7.23 2.76
C ASP A 186 -4.70 -7.86 1.47
N PRO A 187 -5.33 -7.66 0.29
CA PRO A 187 -4.86 -8.22 -0.97
C PRO A 187 -3.49 -7.70 -1.42
N TYR A 188 -3.17 -6.43 -1.14
CA TYR A 188 -1.90 -5.82 -1.52
C TYR A 188 -0.75 -6.40 -0.69
N ILE A 189 -0.92 -6.49 0.62
CA ILE A 189 0.09 -7.11 1.50
C ILE A 189 0.32 -8.57 1.13
N LYS A 190 -0.76 -9.32 0.91
CA LYS A 190 -0.67 -10.72 0.47
C LYS A 190 0.06 -10.87 -0.87
N ALA A 191 -0.20 -9.97 -1.83
CA ALA A 191 0.49 -9.98 -3.11
C ALA A 191 1.99 -9.69 -2.96
N GLN A 192 2.37 -8.76 -2.09
CA GLN A 192 3.77 -8.48 -1.77
C GLN A 192 4.47 -9.67 -1.10
N GLU A 193 3.83 -10.33 -0.13
CA GLU A 193 4.38 -11.51 0.54
C GLU A 193 4.66 -12.67 -0.44
N GLU A 194 3.72 -12.98 -1.33
CA GLU A 194 3.90 -14.02 -2.34
C GLU A 194 4.98 -13.64 -3.38
N ALA A 195 5.07 -12.36 -3.75
CA ALA A 195 6.11 -11.87 -4.63
C ALA A 195 7.51 -11.94 -3.98
N LEU A 196 7.64 -11.54 -2.71
CA LEU A 196 8.88 -11.64 -1.94
C LEU A 196 9.33 -13.09 -1.83
N LYS A 197 8.41 -14.00 -1.50
CA LYS A 197 8.69 -15.43 -1.44
C LYS A 197 9.27 -15.94 -2.76
N LYS A 198 8.70 -15.53 -3.91
CA LYS A 198 9.22 -15.91 -5.22
C LYS A 198 10.61 -15.33 -5.51
N GLN A 199 10.90 -14.10 -5.07
CA GLN A 199 12.23 -13.53 -5.18
C GLN A 199 13.24 -14.33 -4.34
N LEU A 200 12.90 -14.68 -3.10
CA LEU A 200 13.75 -15.52 -2.23
C LEU A 200 13.96 -16.93 -2.81
N GLU A 201 12.93 -17.53 -3.41
CA GLU A 201 13.06 -18.80 -4.14
C GLU A 201 14.05 -18.67 -5.31
N THR A 202 13.98 -17.57 -6.07
CA THR A 202 14.93 -17.29 -7.17
C THR A 202 16.37 -17.20 -6.65
N VAL A 203 16.60 -16.46 -5.56
CA VAL A 203 17.93 -16.33 -4.95
C VAL A 203 18.43 -17.65 -4.39
N THR A 204 17.53 -18.47 -3.81
CA THR A 204 17.85 -19.83 -3.37
C THR A 204 18.33 -20.67 -4.56
N GLU A 205 17.60 -20.69 -5.68
CA GLU A 205 17.98 -21.43 -6.88
C GLU A 205 19.34 -20.99 -7.46
N VAL A 206 19.63 -19.69 -7.41
CA VAL A 206 20.91 -19.10 -7.82
C VAL A 206 22.05 -19.50 -6.88
N ALA A 207 21.79 -19.59 -5.57
CA ALA A 207 22.77 -19.92 -4.55
C ALA A 207 23.14 -21.41 -4.52
N LEU A 208 22.17 -22.31 -4.75
CA LEU A 208 22.35 -23.77 -4.59
C LEU A 208 23.56 -24.36 -5.34
N PRO A 209 23.88 -23.98 -6.59
CA PRO A 209 25.07 -24.49 -7.27
C PRO A 209 26.39 -24.20 -6.54
N TYR A 210 26.47 -23.14 -5.75
CA TYR A 210 27.66 -22.75 -5.00
C TYR A 210 27.86 -23.55 -3.70
N GLN A 211 26.98 -24.50 -3.39
CA GLN A 211 27.29 -25.53 -2.39
C GLN A 211 28.54 -26.34 -2.78
N ASP A 212 28.82 -26.48 -4.08
CA ASP A 212 30.14 -26.89 -4.57
C ASP A 212 31.03 -25.64 -4.67
N PHE A 213 31.98 -25.51 -3.76
CA PHE A 213 32.89 -24.36 -3.73
C PHE A 213 33.69 -24.20 -5.05
N SER A 214 33.95 -25.29 -5.78
CA SER A 214 34.63 -25.24 -7.08
C SER A 214 33.85 -24.40 -8.10
N LYS A 215 32.52 -24.34 -7.99
CA LYS A 215 31.66 -23.51 -8.83
C LYS A 215 31.85 -22.02 -8.53
N ALA A 216 32.00 -21.66 -7.25
CA ALA A 216 32.30 -20.29 -6.85
C ALA A 216 33.69 -19.84 -7.34
N GLU A 217 34.68 -20.74 -7.35
CA GLU A 217 35.99 -20.50 -7.96
C GLU A 217 35.89 -20.28 -9.48
N GLU A 218 35.16 -21.14 -10.20
CA GLU A 218 34.96 -21.04 -11.65
C GLU A 218 34.28 -19.71 -12.04
N ASP A 219 33.29 -19.27 -11.27
CA ASP A 219 32.52 -18.05 -11.54
C ASP A 219 33.19 -16.77 -11.00
N GLY A 220 34.34 -16.90 -10.33
CA GLY A 220 35.20 -15.77 -9.99
C GLY A 220 34.99 -15.15 -8.60
N TYR A 221 34.27 -15.82 -7.69
CA TYR A 221 34.09 -15.36 -6.31
C TYR A 221 35.35 -15.55 -5.43
N ALA A 222 36.19 -16.53 -5.75
CA ALA A 222 37.37 -16.88 -4.96
C ALA A 222 38.69 -16.32 -5.54
N VAL A 223 38.64 -15.20 -6.28
CA VAL A 223 39.86 -14.54 -6.76
C VAL A 223 40.61 -13.93 -5.57
N LEU A 224 41.72 -14.57 -5.19
CA LEU A 224 42.52 -14.15 -4.03
C LEU A 224 42.99 -12.70 -4.14
N SER A 225 42.66 -11.91 -3.13
CA SER A 225 43.12 -10.54 -2.94
C SER A 225 43.39 -10.28 -1.46
N GLU A 226 43.85 -9.08 -1.10
CA GLU A 226 44.17 -8.74 0.30
C GLU A 226 42.98 -8.96 1.26
N PHE A 227 41.74 -8.85 0.74
CA PHE A 227 40.51 -8.99 1.53
C PHE A 227 39.51 -9.97 0.91
N ASN A 228 39.97 -10.89 0.04
CA ASN A 228 39.12 -11.95 -0.53
C ASN A 228 39.78 -13.34 -0.38
N PRO A 229 39.18 -14.27 0.40
CA PRO A 229 38.01 -14.02 1.25
C PRO A 229 38.29 -12.98 2.34
N SER A 230 37.23 -12.44 2.93
CA SER A 230 37.35 -11.65 4.15
C SER A 230 38.05 -12.44 5.27
N PRO A 231 38.53 -11.81 6.34
CA PRO A 231 38.69 -12.50 7.61
C PRO A 231 37.36 -13.13 8.05
N TYR A 232 37.40 -14.17 8.89
CA TYR A 232 36.19 -14.76 9.47
C TYR A 232 35.48 -13.70 10.32
N VAL A 233 34.20 -13.45 10.03
CA VAL A 233 33.38 -12.50 10.78
C VAL A 233 32.41 -13.28 11.69
N PRO A 234 32.41 -13.02 13.01
CA PRO A 234 31.49 -13.68 13.94
C PRO A 234 30.04 -13.57 13.48
N TYR A 235 29.31 -14.70 13.49
CA TYR A 235 27.90 -14.79 13.08
C TYR A 235 27.61 -14.50 11.59
N MET A 236 28.64 -14.38 10.75
CA MET A 236 28.49 -14.18 9.31
C MET A 236 29.32 -15.16 8.46
N GLY A 237 30.51 -15.53 8.95
CA GLY A 237 31.44 -16.42 8.27
C GLY A 237 32.43 -15.67 7.37
N TYR A 238 32.86 -16.35 6.31
CA TYR A 238 33.74 -15.83 5.27
C TYR A 238 32.92 -15.25 4.11
N HIS A 239 33.33 -14.08 3.64
CA HIS A 239 32.76 -13.41 2.48
C HIS A 239 33.67 -13.63 1.27
N TYR A 240 33.12 -14.24 0.22
CA TYR A 240 33.80 -14.45 -1.06
C TYR A 240 33.18 -13.52 -2.10
N THR A 241 33.91 -12.48 -2.49
CA THR A 241 33.38 -11.41 -3.34
C THR A 241 33.76 -11.62 -4.81
N ASN A 242 32.77 -11.49 -5.71
CA ASN A 242 33.01 -11.37 -7.13
C ASN A 242 33.15 -9.89 -7.54
N GLY A 243 34.39 -9.43 -7.65
CA GLY A 243 34.65 -8.02 -7.97
C GLY A 243 34.13 -7.54 -9.33
N ASN A 244 33.78 -8.46 -10.26
CA ASN A 244 33.18 -8.09 -11.55
C ASN A 244 31.69 -7.72 -11.44
N LEU A 245 31.03 -8.11 -10.34
CA LEU A 245 29.61 -7.81 -10.09
C LEU A 245 29.42 -6.52 -9.29
N LEU A 246 30.49 -5.91 -8.75
CA LEU A 246 30.44 -4.63 -8.05
C LEU A 246 30.25 -3.44 -9.02
N ASP A 247 29.14 -3.44 -9.76
CA ASP A 247 28.86 -2.52 -10.87
C ASP A 247 27.79 -1.46 -10.54
N GLY A 248 27.25 -1.50 -9.33
CA GLY A 248 26.26 -0.55 -8.82
C GLY A 248 24.81 -0.92 -9.11
N VAL A 249 24.54 -2.12 -9.64
CA VAL A 249 23.19 -2.59 -9.96
C VAL A 249 22.83 -3.76 -9.07
N PHE A 250 21.73 -3.66 -8.32
CA PHE A 250 21.15 -4.80 -7.61
C PHE A 250 20.46 -5.73 -8.61
N GLU A 251 20.89 -7.00 -8.67
CA GLU A 251 20.28 -8.04 -9.51
C GLU A 251 20.11 -9.33 -8.70
N LEU A 252 18.86 -9.78 -8.49
CA LEU A 252 18.56 -10.99 -7.70
C LEU A 252 19.40 -12.21 -8.11
N GLU A 253 19.64 -12.39 -9.41
CA GLU A 253 20.35 -13.55 -9.95
C GLU A 253 21.89 -13.44 -9.89
N LYS A 254 22.42 -12.33 -9.38
CA LYS A 254 23.87 -12.05 -9.35
C LYS A 254 24.30 -11.46 -8.00
N PRO A 255 24.24 -12.23 -6.91
CA PRO A 255 24.78 -11.76 -5.64
C PRO A 255 26.27 -11.42 -5.79
N GLU A 256 26.72 -10.28 -5.28
CA GLU A 256 28.13 -9.89 -5.37
C GLU A 256 29.03 -10.70 -4.43
N ILE A 257 28.44 -11.29 -3.38
CA ILE A 257 29.17 -11.97 -2.31
C ILE A 257 28.48 -13.29 -1.94
N LEU A 258 29.28 -14.34 -1.77
CA LEU A 258 28.85 -15.63 -1.22
C LEU A 258 29.36 -15.78 0.22
N LEU A 259 28.52 -16.32 1.11
CA LEU A 259 28.83 -16.50 2.53
C LEU A 259 29.13 -17.97 2.83
N TYR A 260 30.30 -18.25 3.41
CA TYR A 260 30.71 -19.61 3.76
C TYR A 260 31.16 -19.74 5.22
N VAL A 261 30.87 -20.88 5.82
CA VAL A 261 31.37 -21.28 7.15
C VAL A 261 32.12 -22.61 6.99
N PRO A 262 33.35 -22.75 7.49
CA PRO A 262 34.03 -24.03 7.45
C PRO A 262 33.50 -24.98 8.52
N ASP A 263 33.41 -26.27 8.20
CA ASP A 263 33.26 -27.33 9.19
C ASP A 263 34.57 -27.55 9.99
N GLU A 264 34.55 -28.45 10.98
CA GLU A 264 35.74 -28.79 11.78
C GLU A 264 36.92 -29.34 10.94
N ALA A 265 36.64 -29.85 9.73
CA ALA A 265 37.65 -30.35 8.81
C ALA A 265 38.14 -29.29 7.81
N GLY A 266 37.57 -28.08 7.85
CA GLY A 266 37.87 -26.97 6.95
C GLY A 266 37.13 -27.00 5.62
N ASN A 267 36.13 -27.87 5.44
CA ASN A 267 35.29 -27.84 4.24
C ASN A 267 34.31 -26.68 4.34
N LEU A 268 34.22 -25.86 3.30
CA LEU A 268 33.36 -24.67 3.27
C LEU A 268 31.91 -25.06 2.97
N GLU A 269 31.01 -24.68 3.86
CA GLU A 269 29.56 -24.81 3.70
C GLU A 269 28.94 -23.45 3.38
N LEU A 270 28.18 -23.37 2.28
CA LEU A 270 27.45 -22.16 1.90
C LEU A 270 26.32 -21.92 2.90
N VAL A 271 26.23 -20.70 3.46
CA VAL A 271 25.20 -20.33 4.45
C VAL A 271 24.26 -19.23 3.97
N GLY A 272 24.64 -18.48 2.93
CA GLY A 272 23.80 -17.43 2.36
C GLY A 272 24.52 -16.68 1.24
N VAL A 273 23.90 -15.59 0.81
CA VAL A 273 24.49 -14.64 -0.13
C VAL A 273 24.41 -13.23 0.46
N GLU A 274 25.23 -12.33 -0.04
CA GLU A 274 25.16 -10.91 0.29
C GLU A 274 25.24 -10.09 -1.01
N TYR A 275 24.39 -9.07 -1.11
CA TYR A 275 24.45 -8.10 -2.20
C TYR A 275 25.32 -6.92 -1.78
N ALA A 276 26.04 -6.32 -2.72
CA ALA A 276 26.91 -5.19 -2.46
C ALA A 276 26.85 -4.15 -3.60
N VAL A 277 26.31 -2.98 -3.30
CA VAL A 277 26.23 -1.86 -4.24
C VAL A 277 27.20 -0.76 -3.81
N PRO A 278 28.29 -0.49 -4.56
CA PRO A 278 29.28 0.51 -4.19
C PRO A 278 28.66 1.90 -3.96
N GLU A 279 28.96 2.53 -2.83
CA GLU A 279 28.46 3.87 -2.46
C GLU A 279 28.87 4.92 -3.49
N ALA A 280 30.06 4.75 -4.09
CA ALA A 280 30.57 5.61 -5.15
C ALA A 280 29.71 5.60 -6.42
N LEU A 281 28.89 4.56 -6.61
CA LEU A 281 27.97 4.40 -7.76
C LEU A 281 26.51 4.66 -7.36
N SER A 282 26.14 4.40 -6.11
CA SER A 282 24.83 4.74 -5.54
C SER A 282 24.96 5.44 -4.17
N PRO A 283 24.68 6.75 -4.08
CA PRO A 283 24.84 7.51 -2.83
C PRO A 283 23.83 7.15 -1.74
N ASN A 284 22.80 6.37 -2.06
CA ASN A 284 21.78 5.85 -1.14
C ASN A 284 21.67 4.33 -1.35
N PRO A 285 21.16 3.56 -0.37
CA PRO A 285 20.88 2.15 -0.59
C PRO A 285 19.92 2.00 -1.80
N PRO A 286 20.15 1.01 -2.67
CA PRO A 286 19.27 0.75 -3.80
C PRO A 286 17.91 0.25 -3.33
N GLU A 287 16.93 0.27 -4.24
CA GLU A 287 15.74 -0.58 -4.08
C GLU A 287 16.15 -2.05 -4.28
N GLY A 288 15.80 -2.92 -3.34
CA GLY A 288 16.16 -4.34 -3.37
C GLY A 288 14.95 -5.25 -3.58
N PHE A 289 14.65 -6.09 -2.59
CA PHE A 289 13.50 -6.99 -2.66
C PHE A 289 12.19 -6.21 -2.50
N ILE A 290 11.08 -6.82 -2.93
CA ILE A 290 9.76 -6.21 -2.76
C ILE A 290 9.39 -6.12 -1.28
N GLY A 291 8.81 -4.99 -0.89
CA GLY A 291 8.48 -4.67 0.49
C GLY A 291 9.53 -3.79 1.15
N ASP A 292 9.54 -3.76 2.47
CA ASP A 292 10.39 -2.91 3.31
C ASP A 292 11.26 -3.71 4.29
N ALA A 293 11.38 -5.02 4.05
CA ALA A 293 12.11 -5.94 4.93
C ALA A 293 13.64 -5.94 4.71
N ASP A 294 14.14 -5.30 3.64
CA ASP A 294 15.57 -5.21 3.37
C ASP A 294 16.30 -4.41 4.47
N GLU A 295 17.34 -5.00 5.06
CA GLU A 295 18.20 -4.36 6.06
C GLU A 295 19.55 -3.95 5.46
N TRP A 296 19.54 -2.97 4.54
CA TRP A 296 20.76 -2.44 3.94
C TRP A 296 21.66 -1.74 4.98
N GLU A 297 22.94 -2.12 5.02
CA GLU A 297 23.96 -1.50 5.87
C GLU A 297 25.11 -0.92 5.05
N LEU A 298 25.69 0.20 5.49
CA LEU A 298 26.90 0.74 4.85
C LEU A 298 28.14 0.06 5.40
N ASN A 299 28.84 -0.72 4.57
CA ASN A 299 30.08 -1.40 4.92
C ASN A 299 31.29 -0.71 4.26
N PRO A 300 32.18 -0.06 5.04
CA PRO A 300 33.35 0.63 4.49
C PRO A 300 34.45 -0.33 4.01
N ASN A 301 34.38 -1.62 4.38
CA ASN A 301 35.40 -2.61 4.05
C ASN A 301 35.16 -3.31 2.72
N VAL A 302 33.97 -3.14 2.12
CA VAL A 302 33.63 -3.70 0.80
C VAL A 302 33.78 -2.59 -0.25
N ALA A 303 34.63 -2.82 -1.25
CA ALA A 303 34.87 -1.88 -2.37
C ALA A 303 35.29 -0.44 -1.97
N GLY A 304 35.75 -0.21 -0.74
CA GLY A 304 36.03 1.14 -0.21
C GLY A 304 34.78 1.91 0.22
N GLY A 305 33.65 1.22 0.40
CA GLY A 305 32.33 1.74 0.76
C GLY A 305 31.24 1.14 -0.14
N ALA A 306 30.40 0.27 0.41
CA ALA A 306 29.24 -0.29 -0.29
C ALA A 306 28.04 -0.42 0.65
N TRP A 307 26.84 -0.23 0.10
CA TRP A 307 25.61 -0.70 0.73
C TRP A 307 25.56 -2.21 0.59
N THR A 308 25.42 -2.94 1.68
CA THR A 308 25.34 -4.39 1.67
C THR A 308 24.07 -4.92 2.31
N LEU A 309 23.58 -6.04 1.82
CA LEU A 309 22.35 -6.70 2.26
C LEU A 309 22.59 -8.20 2.36
N HIS A 310 22.51 -8.73 3.58
CA HIS A 310 22.60 -10.17 3.83
C HIS A 310 21.30 -10.86 3.44
N VAL A 311 21.39 -12.05 2.83
CA VAL A 311 20.23 -12.87 2.47
C VAL A 311 20.48 -14.34 2.82
N TRP A 312 19.89 -14.77 3.92
CA TRP A 312 20.04 -16.11 4.51
C TRP A 312 19.10 -17.14 3.88
N VAL A 313 19.29 -17.41 2.58
CA VAL A 313 18.47 -18.38 1.81
C VAL A 313 18.92 -19.84 1.93
N VAL A 314 20.10 -20.10 2.50
CA VAL A 314 20.65 -21.46 2.63
C VAL A 314 20.60 -21.96 4.08
N LEU A 315 21.18 -21.21 5.01
CA LEU A 315 21.04 -21.46 6.45
C LEU A 315 19.92 -20.60 7.01
N GLU A 316 18.87 -21.24 7.54
CA GLU A 316 17.75 -20.54 8.18
C GLU A 316 18.25 -19.57 9.27
N ASN A 317 17.67 -18.37 9.32
CA ASN A 317 17.99 -17.36 10.31
C ASN A 317 16.76 -17.06 11.18
N PRO A 318 16.78 -17.41 12.48
CA PRO A 318 15.68 -17.12 13.41
C PRO A 318 15.33 -15.64 13.55
N ASP A 319 16.30 -14.76 13.30
CA ASP A 319 16.15 -13.30 13.43
C ASP A 319 15.62 -12.64 12.15
N GLY A 320 15.52 -13.40 11.04
CA GLY A 320 14.97 -12.95 9.75
C GLY A 320 15.93 -13.20 8.57
N VAL A 321 15.37 -13.41 7.37
CA VAL A 321 16.17 -13.72 6.16
C VAL A 321 17.11 -12.59 5.75
N PHE A 322 16.79 -11.34 6.11
CA PHE A 322 17.60 -10.16 5.82
C PHE A 322 18.42 -9.64 7.01
N ALA A 323 18.33 -10.27 8.18
CA ALA A 323 19.04 -9.80 9.35
C ALA A 323 20.57 -9.76 9.10
N PRO A 324 21.31 -8.75 9.57
CA PRO A 324 22.73 -8.57 9.26
C PRO A 324 23.65 -9.65 9.87
N MET A 325 23.12 -10.44 10.80
CA MET A 325 23.84 -11.55 11.44
C MET A 325 22.93 -12.77 11.52
N ASN A 326 23.52 -13.97 11.53
CA ASN A 326 22.80 -15.21 11.80
C ASN A 326 23.36 -15.89 13.06
N SER A 327 22.53 -16.00 14.09
CA SER A 327 22.91 -16.60 15.38
C SER A 327 23.21 -18.11 15.30
N MET A 328 22.86 -18.77 14.19
CA MET A 328 23.24 -20.15 13.88
C MET A 328 24.66 -20.27 13.32
N VAL A 329 25.28 -19.18 12.85
CA VAL A 329 26.67 -19.16 12.41
C VAL A 329 27.60 -19.01 13.63
N PRO A 330 28.66 -19.83 13.77
CA PRO A 330 29.58 -19.75 14.91
C PRO A 330 30.26 -18.38 15.06
N ALA A 331 30.54 -18.00 16.31
CA ALA A 331 31.24 -16.75 16.63
C ALA A 331 32.75 -16.76 16.29
N SER A 332 33.32 -17.94 16.05
CA SER A 332 34.72 -18.17 15.67
C SER A 332 34.80 -19.24 14.58
N ASP A 333 35.89 -19.21 13.81
CA ASP A 333 36.17 -20.19 12.75
C ASP A 333 36.30 -21.61 13.35
N PRO A 334 35.37 -22.53 13.05
CA PRO A 334 35.40 -23.90 13.59
C PRO A 334 36.60 -24.74 13.16
N SER A 335 37.30 -24.37 12.08
CA SER A 335 38.48 -25.09 11.58
C SER A 335 39.78 -24.65 12.25
N ALA A 336 39.74 -23.59 13.06
CA ALA A 336 40.90 -23.02 13.73
C ALA A 336 41.10 -23.53 15.17
N ASP A 337 40.18 -24.35 15.68
CA ASP A 337 40.16 -24.87 17.07
C ASP A 337 40.91 -26.21 17.29
#